data_AF-A0A1G1LP88-F1
#
_entry.id   AF-A0A1G1LP88-F1
#
_cell.length_a   1.000
_cell.length_b   1.000
_cell.length_c   1.000
_cell.angle_alpha   90.00
_cell.angle_beta   90.00
_cell.angle_gamma   90.00
#
_symmetry.space_group_name_H-M   'P 1'
#
loop_
_entity.id
_entity.type
_entity.pdbx_description
1 polymer ?
#
loop_
_entity_poly.entity_id
_entity_poly.type
_entity_poly.pdbx_seq_one_letter_code
_entity_poly.pdbx_strand_id
1 'polypeptide(L)'
;MLTKKEKSVVLVQGVVKGSLFDLLKKRKTTDIVVLEGRPNLEAARQSTKDLAKRKLIPTLIADNMAGVLFYKNLVKEVWLSYQLTDENGALCDIGGLILAVLGKRHNIPVYIYPSGRKSKLLGVSGDILKFNGTRVAPAGVEGYVPLVEWVPQKYITKTYE
;
A
#
# COMPACT_ATOMS: atom_id res chain seq x y z
N MET A 1 -9.22 12.93 15.54
CA MET A 1 -9.70 12.69 14.15
C MET A 1 -8.57 13.06 13.19
N LEU A 2 -8.34 12.33 12.10
CA LEU A 2 -7.37 12.72 11.07
C LEU A 2 -7.80 14.07 10.46
N THR A 3 -7.20 15.17 10.90
CA THR A 3 -7.44 16.52 10.40
C THR A 3 -6.54 16.77 9.20
N LYS A 4 -6.90 16.16 8.06
CA LYS A 4 -6.21 16.35 6.78
C LYS A 4 -7.07 17.20 5.86
N LYS A 5 -6.43 17.98 4.98
CA LYS A 5 -7.14 18.75 3.96
C LYS A 5 -7.72 17.80 2.91
N GLU A 6 -8.78 18.22 2.24
CA GLU A 6 -9.26 17.48 1.08
C GLU A 6 -8.17 17.38 0.01
N LYS A 7 -8.13 16.24 -0.69
CA LYS A 7 -7.17 15.96 -1.77
C LYS A 7 -5.72 16.29 -1.41
N SER A 8 -5.29 16.03 -0.17
CA SER A 8 -3.91 16.25 0.26
C SER A 8 -3.11 14.97 0.48
N VAL A 9 -3.79 13.84 0.76
CA VAL A 9 -3.14 12.61 1.20
C VAL A 9 -2.49 11.87 0.03
N VAL A 10 -1.19 11.59 0.14
CA VAL A 10 -0.51 10.54 -0.63
C VAL A 10 -0.67 9.23 0.13
N LEU A 11 -1.41 8.30 -0.46
CA LEU A 11 -1.70 7.00 0.14
C LEU A 11 -0.72 5.94 -0.40
N VAL A 12 0.05 5.29 0.46
CA VAL A 12 1.12 4.37 0.08
C VAL A 12 0.78 2.94 0.53
N GLN A 13 0.70 2.02 -0.43
CA GLN A 13 0.51 0.59 -0.21
C GLN A 13 1.75 -0.21 -0.59
N GLY A 14 2.14 -1.11 0.31
CA GLY A 14 3.27 -2.02 0.14
C GLY A 14 4.64 -1.39 0.39
N VAL A 15 5.69 -2.11 0.01
CA VAL A 15 7.09 -1.68 0.23
C VAL A 15 7.67 -1.09 -1.05
N VAL A 16 7.73 0.24 -1.09
CA VAL A 16 8.33 1.02 -2.18
C VAL A 16 9.84 1.13 -1.97
N LYS A 17 10.62 1.07 -3.05
CA LYS A 17 12.08 1.29 -3.00
C LYS A 17 12.40 2.64 -2.36
N GLY A 18 13.14 2.62 -1.24
CA GLY A 18 13.27 3.78 -0.35
C GLY A 18 13.73 5.09 -1.02
N SER A 19 14.60 5.04 -2.04
CA SER A 19 15.05 6.21 -2.81
C SER A 19 13.91 6.99 -3.46
N LEU A 20 12.78 6.35 -3.74
CA LEU A 20 11.63 7.00 -4.36
C LEU A 20 10.90 7.93 -3.39
N PHE A 21 11.05 7.75 -2.09
CA PHE A 21 10.52 8.72 -1.12
C PHE A 21 11.24 10.07 -1.16
N ASP A 22 12.39 10.18 -1.83
CA ASP A 22 13.03 11.47 -2.10
C ASP A 22 12.16 12.36 -3.00
N LEU A 23 11.28 11.78 -3.83
CA LEU A 23 10.25 12.51 -4.58
C LEU A 23 9.27 13.20 -3.62
N LEU A 24 8.77 12.51 -2.60
CA LEU A 24 7.85 13.08 -1.61
C LEU A 24 8.52 14.20 -0.80
N LYS A 25 9.79 14.01 -0.45
CA LYS A 25 10.60 15.01 0.25
C LYS A 25 10.80 16.27 -0.60
N LYS A 26 11.19 16.12 -1.87
CA LYS A 26 11.33 17.23 -2.83
C LYS A 26 10.01 17.98 -3.02
N ARG A 27 8.89 17.26 -3.08
CA ARG A 27 7.53 17.81 -3.18
C ARG A 27 7.03 18.46 -1.88
N LYS A 28 7.82 18.42 -0.79
CA LYS A 28 7.42 18.88 0.55
C LYS A 28 6.07 18.27 0.99
N THR A 29 5.87 16.99 0.69
CA THR A 29 4.61 16.29 1.00
C THR A 29 4.52 16.06 2.50
N THR A 30 3.47 16.57 3.15
CA THR A 30 3.26 16.44 4.59
C THR A 30 2.22 15.36 4.95
N ASP A 31 1.25 15.15 4.07
CA ASP A 31 0.12 14.26 4.31
C ASP A 31 0.37 12.90 3.67
N ILE A 32 1.21 12.10 4.32
CA ILE A 32 1.56 10.76 3.88
C ILE A 32 0.85 9.75 4.77
N VAL A 33 0.10 8.83 4.17
CA VAL A 33 -0.54 7.72 4.86
C VAL A 33 0.02 6.42 4.31
N VAL A 34 0.47 5.54 5.20
CA VAL A 34 0.98 4.21 4.87
C VAL A 34 -0.02 3.18 5.38
N LEU A 35 -0.39 2.24 4.52
CA LEU A 35 -1.14 1.05 4.90
C LEU A 35 -0.18 0.02 5.50
N GLU A 36 -0.63 -0.73 6.52
CA GLU A 36 0.26 -1.59 7.30
C GLU A 36 0.81 -2.79 6.52
N GLY A 37 0.07 -3.30 5.52
CA GLY A 37 0.48 -4.39 4.66
C GLY A 37 0.33 -5.76 5.33
N ARG A 38 -0.91 -6.16 5.65
CA ARG A 38 -1.18 -7.52 6.13
C ARG A 38 -0.83 -8.56 5.05
N PRO A 39 -0.47 -9.79 5.47
CA PRO A 39 -0.46 -10.28 6.85
C PRO A 39 0.80 -9.92 7.65
N ASN A 40 1.94 -9.68 6.99
CA ASN A 40 3.25 -9.64 7.64
C ASN A 40 3.65 -8.27 8.19
N LEU A 41 2.85 -7.23 7.94
CA LEU A 41 3.05 -5.85 8.38
C LEU A 41 4.37 -5.23 7.89
N GLU A 42 4.89 -5.70 6.76
CA GLU A 42 6.20 -5.24 6.34
C GLU A 42 6.17 -3.79 5.82
N ALA A 43 5.06 -3.31 5.25
CA ALA A 43 4.93 -1.91 4.86
C ALA A 43 4.97 -0.98 6.10
N ALA A 44 4.28 -1.38 7.18
CA ALA A 44 4.35 -0.71 8.47
C ALA A 44 5.77 -0.61 9.04
N ARG A 45 6.66 -1.56 8.71
CA ARG A 45 8.05 -1.58 9.20
C ARG A 45 9.03 -0.89 8.25
N GLN A 46 8.98 -1.21 6.96
CA GLN A 46 10.01 -0.81 5.99
C GLN A 46 9.69 0.57 5.39
N SER A 47 8.48 0.75 4.87
CA SER A 47 8.08 2.02 4.23
C SER A 47 8.08 3.18 5.23
N THR A 48 7.56 2.96 6.44
CA THR A 48 7.59 3.98 7.50
C THR A 48 9.01 4.31 7.97
N LYS A 49 9.90 3.32 8.07
CA LYS A 49 11.32 3.52 8.42
C LYS A 49 12.04 4.34 7.37
N ASP A 50 11.83 4.06 6.09
CA ASP A 50 12.50 4.79 5.00
C ASP A 50 11.98 6.21 4.81
N LEU A 51 10.70 6.46 5.10
CA LEU A 51 10.13 7.79 5.25
C LEU A 51 10.73 8.54 6.44
N ALA A 52 10.80 7.89 7.61
CA ALA A 52 11.34 8.49 8.83
C ALA A 52 12.82 8.91 8.67
N LYS A 53 13.66 8.09 8.03
CA LYS A 53 15.05 8.46 7.67
C LYS A 53 15.14 9.74 6.85
N ARG A 54 14.09 10.07 6.10
CA ARG A 54 13.97 11.28 5.26
C ARG A 54 13.34 12.47 5.97
N LYS A 55 13.04 12.34 7.26
CA LYS A 55 12.28 13.31 8.06
C LYS A 55 10.85 13.51 7.55
N LEU A 56 10.27 12.48 6.94
CA LEU A 56 8.87 12.40 6.57
C LEU A 56 8.18 11.47 7.57
N ILE A 57 7.26 11.99 8.38
CA ILE A 57 6.56 11.19 9.39
C ILE A 57 5.17 10.83 8.86
N PRO A 58 4.93 9.57 8.44
CA PRO A 58 3.63 9.17 7.93
C PRO A 58 2.63 8.92 9.06
N THR A 59 1.35 8.92 8.72
CA THR A 59 0.32 8.25 9.51
C THR A 59 0.22 6.78 9.06
N LEU A 60 0.27 5.84 10.00
CA LEU A 60 0.05 4.42 9.72
C LEU A 60 -1.42 4.06 9.96
N ILE A 61 -2.02 3.29 9.06
CA ILE A 61 -3.39 2.78 9.19
C ILE A 61 -3.46 1.30 8.81
N ALA A 62 -4.49 0.60 9.31
CA ALA A 62 -4.81 -0.74 8.80
C ALA A 62 -5.33 -0.66 7.36
N ASP A 63 -5.15 -1.73 6.60
CA ASP A 63 -5.35 -1.69 5.14
C ASP A 63 -6.78 -1.29 4.75
N ASN A 64 -7.77 -1.82 5.45
CA ASN A 64 -9.19 -1.56 5.22
C ASN A 64 -9.63 -0.11 5.56
N MET A 65 -8.86 0.61 6.37
CA MET A 65 -9.18 1.98 6.77
C MET A 65 -8.99 2.98 5.62
N ALA A 66 -8.28 2.59 4.55
CA ALA A 66 -8.11 3.43 3.36
C ALA A 66 -9.44 3.89 2.76
N GLY A 67 -10.48 3.04 2.79
CA GLY A 67 -11.81 3.37 2.30
C GLY A 67 -12.41 4.63 2.94
N VAL A 68 -12.14 4.87 4.23
CA VAL A 68 -12.59 6.08 4.94
C VAL A 68 -11.97 7.34 4.35
N LEU A 69 -10.71 7.27 3.88
CA LEU A 69 -10.01 8.41 3.27
C LEU A 69 -10.58 8.74 1.89
N PHE A 70 -10.94 7.72 1.10
CA PHE A 70 -11.63 7.90 -0.18
C PHE A 70 -13.03 8.50 0.02
N TYR A 71 -13.81 7.95 0.97
CA TYR A 71 -15.14 8.46 1.30
C TYR A 71 -15.11 9.94 1.72
N LYS A 72 -14.10 10.33 2.51
CA LYS A 72 -13.91 11.73 2.95
C LYS A 72 -13.20 12.63 1.94
N ASN A 73 -12.98 12.17 0.71
CA ASN A 73 -12.30 12.92 -0.34
C ASN A 73 -10.88 13.43 0.04
N LEU A 74 -10.18 12.73 0.94
CA LEU A 74 -8.87 13.16 1.45
C LEU A 74 -7.72 12.74 0.54
N VAL A 75 -7.88 11.64 -0.20
CA VAL A 75 -6.82 11.05 -1.03
C VAL A 75 -6.59 11.91 -2.28
N LYS A 76 -5.34 12.34 -2.44
CA LYS A 76 -4.81 13.07 -3.61
C LYS A 76 -4.34 12.13 -4.70
N GLU A 77 -3.59 11.12 -4.32
CA GLU A 77 -2.96 10.14 -5.21
C GLU A 77 -2.64 8.86 -4.43
N VAL A 78 -2.58 7.74 -5.14
CA VAL A 78 -2.24 6.42 -4.61
C VAL A 78 -0.89 5.99 -5.14
N TRP A 79 -0.05 5.46 -4.27
CA TRP A 79 1.24 4.84 -4.59
C TRP A 79 1.14 3.35 -4.26
N LEU A 80 1.31 2.49 -5.26
CA LEU A 80 1.41 1.05 -5.08
C LEU A 80 2.86 0.61 -5.34
N SER A 81 3.36 -0.32 -4.54
CA SER A 81 4.57 -1.08 -4.90
C SER A 81 4.25 -2.10 -6.00
N TYR A 82 5.19 -2.33 -6.92
CA TYR A 82 5.12 -3.43 -7.89
C TYR A 82 6.42 -4.22 -7.96
N GLN A 83 6.31 -5.50 -8.30
CA GLN A 83 7.47 -6.40 -8.49
C GLN A 83 7.78 -6.65 -9.96
N LEU A 84 6.73 -6.71 -10.78
CA LEU A 84 6.75 -6.99 -12.21
C LEU A 84 5.66 -6.13 -12.87
N THR A 85 5.88 -5.74 -14.12
CA THR A 85 4.90 -5.00 -14.93
C THR A 85 5.08 -5.37 -16.39
N ASP A 86 3.97 -5.36 -17.13
CA ASP A 86 3.90 -5.54 -18.57
C ASP A 86 2.77 -4.66 -19.15
N GLU A 87 2.44 -4.82 -20.42
CA GLU A 87 1.39 -4.05 -21.09
C GLU A 87 -0.03 -4.23 -20.50
N ASN A 88 -0.27 -5.33 -19.79
CA ASN A 88 -1.55 -5.68 -19.18
C ASN A 88 -1.69 -5.15 -17.75
N GLY A 89 -0.60 -4.67 -17.14
CA GLY A 89 -0.62 -4.08 -15.80
C GLY A 89 0.62 -4.40 -14.98
N ALA A 90 0.41 -4.61 -13.68
CA ALA A 90 1.50 -4.85 -12.75
C ALA A 90 1.14 -5.84 -11.63
N LEU A 91 2.14 -6.61 -11.20
CA LEU A 91 2.07 -7.47 -10.04
C LEU A 91 2.42 -6.65 -8.78
N CYS A 92 1.41 -6.21 -8.05
CA CYS A 92 1.54 -5.35 -6.88
C CYS A 92 1.43 -6.14 -5.57
N ASP A 93 1.91 -5.56 -4.45
CA ASP A 93 1.62 -6.11 -3.12
C ASP A 93 0.10 -6.19 -2.90
N ILE A 94 -0.36 -7.25 -2.22
CA ILE A 94 -1.79 -7.55 -2.00
C ILE A 94 -2.55 -6.35 -1.42
N GLY A 95 -3.78 -6.12 -1.86
CA GLY A 95 -4.60 -4.95 -1.51
C GLY A 95 -4.47 -3.79 -2.51
N GLY A 96 -3.47 -3.82 -3.41
CA GLY A 96 -3.28 -2.83 -4.46
C GLY A 96 -4.45 -2.71 -5.43
N LEU A 97 -5.12 -3.82 -5.80
CA LEU A 97 -6.25 -3.80 -6.73
C LEU A 97 -7.45 -3.05 -6.15
N ILE A 98 -7.73 -3.24 -4.86
CA ILE A 98 -8.80 -2.52 -4.15
C ILE A 98 -8.56 -1.02 -4.23
N LEU A 99 -7.33 -0.58 -3.93
CA LEU A 99 -6.97 0.84 -4.01
C LEU A 99 -7.00 1.37 -5.43
N ALA A 100 -6.63 0.56 -6.43
CA ALA A 100 -6.64 0.93 -7.83
C ALA A 100 -8.08 1.16 -8.34
N VAL A 101 -9.01 0.29 -7.95
CA VAL A 101 -10.44 0.44 -8.24
C VAL A 101 -11.02 1.69 -7.56
N LEU A 102 -10.70 1.91 -6.27
CA LEU A 102 -11.12 3.11 -5.54
C LEU A 102 -10.54 4.39 -6.17
N GLY A 103 -9.26 4.36 -6.56
CA GLY A 103 -8.59 5.44 -7.27
C GLY A 103 -9.36 5.83 -8.53
N LYS A 104 -9.64 4.83 -9.40
CA LYS A 104 -10.43 5.05 -10.62
C LYS A 104 -11.83 5.60 -10.31
N ARG A 105 -12.55 5.02 -9.33
CA ARG A 105 -13.92 5.41 -8.97
C ARG A 105 -14.03 6.85 -8.47
N HIS A 106 -12.98 7.35 -7.82
CA HIS A 106 -12.90 8.69 -7.23
C HIS A 106 -12.08 9.69 -8.08
N ASN A 107 -11.70 9.32 -9.31
CA ASN A 107 -10.86 10.12 -10.21
C ASN A 107 -9.53 10.55 -9.57
N ILE A 108 -8.90 9.63 -8.86
CA ILE A 108 -7.61 9.81 -8.19
C ILE A 108 -6.55 9.03 -8.97
N PRO A 109 -5.40 9.66 -9.30
CA PRO A 109 -4.34 8.97 -10.02
C PRO A 109 -3.71 7.89 -9.16
N VAL A 110 -3.43 6.76 -9.79
CA VAL A 110 -2.75 5.61 -9.19
C VAL A 110 -1.40 5.43 -9.87
N TYR A 111 -0.35 5.56 -9.08
CA TYR A 111 1.02 5.43 -9.52
C TYR A 111 1.61 4.15 -8.97
N ILE A 112 2.35 3.44 -9.80
CA ILE A 112 3.09 2.25 -9.36
C ILE A 112 4.59 2.55 -9.32
N TYR A 113 5.25 2.07 -8.28
CA TYR A 113 6.68 2.26 -8.00
C TYR A 113 7.35 0.92 -7.72
N PRO A 114 8.61 0.70 -8.14
CA PRO A 114 9.26 -0.59 -7.95
C PRO A 114 9.38 -0.88 -6.47
N SER A 115 9.13 -2.14 -6.13
CA SER A 115 9.20 -2.61 -4.76
C SER A 115 10.64 -2.58 -4.27
N GLY A 116 10.82 -2.27 -2.99
CA GLY A 116 12.12 -2.40 -2.32
C GLY A 116 12.53 -3.86 -2.07
N ARG A 117 11.67 -4.83 -2.41
CA ARG A 117 11.88 -6.26 -2.16
C ARG A 117 11.09 -7.13 -3.16
N LYS A 118 11.21 -8.44 -3.01
CA LYS A 118 10.42 -9.43 -3.74
C LYS A 118 9.65 -10.32 -2.74
N SER A 119 8.36 -10.04 -2.60
CA SER A 119 7.33 -10.88 -1.97
C SER A 119 7.10 -12.17 -2.78
N LYS A 120 6.78 -13.26 -2.07
CA LYS A 120 6.31 -14.52 -2.67
C LYS A 120 4.91 -14.34 -3.27
N LEU A 121 4.46 -15.29 -4.10
CA LEU A 121 3.08 -15.26 -4.60
C LEU A 121 2.06 -15.59 -3.51
N LEU A 122 2.35 -16.63 -2.74
CA LEU A 122 1.50 -17.15 -1.67
C LEU A 122 2.30 -17.25 -0.36
N GLY A 123 1.66 -16.85 0.73
CA GLY A 123 2.11 -17.08 2.10
C GLY A 123 1.66 -18.44 2.63
N VAL A 124 1.87 -18.67 3.92
CA VAL A 124 1.37 -19.88 4.59
C VAL A 124 0.12 -19.55 5.39
N SER A 125 -0.78 -20.53 5.55
CA SER A 125 -2.03 -20.39 6.31
C SER A 125 -1.84 -19.75 7.70
N GLY A 126 -0.71 -20.04 8.36
CA GLY A 126 -0.36 -19.45 9.65
C GLY A 126 -0.23 -17.92 9.66
N ASP A 127 0.10 -17.28 8.52
CA ASP A 127 0.33 -15.83 8.42
C ASP A 127 -0.95 -15.02 8.67
N ILE A 128 -2.10 -15.55 8.26
CA ILE A 128 -3.41 -14.90 8.48
C ILE A 128 -4.07 -15.37 9.78
N LEU A 129 -3.83 -16.63 10.19
CA LEU A 129 -4.42 -17.22 11.39
C LEU A 129 -3.73 -16.83 12.70
N LYS A 130 -2.54 -16.22 12.62
CA LYS A 130 -1.78 -15.75 13.78
C LYS A 130 -1.43 -14.28 13.66
N PHE A 131 -1.38 -13.62 14.80
CA PHE A 131 -0.83 -12.28 14.96
C PHE A 131 0.15 -12.29 16.12
N ASN A 132 1.39 -11.87 15.88
CA ASN A 132 2.46 -11.88 16.88
C ASN A 132 2.61 -13.23 17.62
N GLY A 133 2.61 -14.33 16.86
CA GLY A 133 2.70 -15.70 17.39
C GLY A 133 1.40 -16.25 18.01
N THR A 134 0.42 -15.40 18.29
CA THR A 134 -0.86 -15.78 18.92
C THR A 134 -1.92 -16.09 17.88
N ARG A 135 -2.64 -17.21 18.03
CA ARG A 135 -3.74 -17.59 17.14
C ARG A 135 -4.91 -16.61 17.33
N VAL A 136 -5.42 -16.07 16.22
CA VAL A 136 -6.53 -15.08 16.21
C VAL A 136 -7.83 -15.63 15.61
N ALA A 137 -7.80 -16.84 15.06
CA ALA A 137 -8.96 -17.53 14.52
C ALA A 137 -9.10 -18.93 15.15
N PRO A 138 -10.33 -19.46 15.34
CA PRO A 138 -10.57 -20.78 15.92
C PRO A 138 -9.74 -21.92 15.30
N ALA A 139 -9.56 -23.00 16.06
CA ALA A 139 -8.98 -24.23 15.53
C ALA A 139 -9.85 -24.80 14.39
N GLY A 140 -9.22 -25.40 13.38
CA GLY A 140 -9.91 -25.95 12.19
C GLY A 140 -10.19 -24.94 11.07
N VAL A 141 -10.05 -23.63 11.30
CA VAL A 141 -10.18 -22.61 10.23
C VAL A 141 -8.97 -22.66 9.29
N GLU A 142 -9.23 -22.69 7.99
CA GLU A 142 -8.21 -22.63 6.93
C GLU A 142 -7.82 -21.19 6.60
N GLY A 143 -6.55 -21.00 6.22
CA GLY A 143 -5.99 -19.70 5.84
C GLY A 143 -5.55 -19.71 4.38
N TYR A 144 -6.04 -18.73 3.62
CA TYR A 144 -5.61 -18.44 2.25
C TYR A 144 -4.90 -17.09 2.21
N VAL A 145 -3.68 -17.05 1.68
CA VAL A 145 -2.77 -15.91 1.86
C VAL A 145 -2.07 -15.52 0.56
N PRO A 146 -2.77 -14.93 -0.42
CA PRO A 146 -2.09 -14.25 -1.52
C PRO A 146 -1.31 -13.06 -0.98
N LEU A 147 -0.06 -12.89 -1.44
CA LEU A 147 0.81 -11.79 -1.00
C LEU A 147 1.00 -10.73 -2.07
N VAL A 148 0.64 -11.05 -3.30
CA VAL A 148 0.62 -10.14 -4.45
C VAL A 148 -0.62 -10.40 -5.29
N GLU A 149 -0.98 -9.43 -6.11
CA GLU A 149 -2.10 -9.53 -7.04
C GLU A 149 -1.84 -8.71 -8.30
N TRP A 150 -2.55 -9.04 -9.37
CA TRP A 150 -2.47 -8.29 -10.62
C TRP A 150 -3.34 -7.04 -10.55
N VAL A 151 -2.77 -5.88 -10.82
CA VAL A 151 -3.48 -4.61 -11.00
C VAL A 151 -3.51 -4.31 -12.51
N PRO A 152 -4.68 -4.41 -13.17
CA PRO A 152 -4.79 -4.15 -14.60
C PRO A 152 -4.40 -2.73 -15.00
N GLN A 153 -3.80 -2.59 -16.18
CA GLN A 153 -3.32 -1.31 -16.72
C GLN A 153 -4.38 -0.21 -16.75
N LYS A 154 -5.67 -0.56 -16.95
CA LYS A 154 -6.79 0.40 -16.95
C LYS A 154 -6.97 1.18 -15.64
N TYR A 155 -6.39 0.70 -14.53
CA TYR A 155 -6.41 1.38 -13.24
C TYR A 155 -5.10 2.11 -12.92
N ILE A 156 -4.04 1.90 -13.70
CA ILE A 156 -2.73 2.50 -13.49
C ILE A 156 -2.65 3.79 -14.30
N THR A 157 -2.32 4.89 -13.63
CA THR A 157 -2.12 6.19 -14.28
C THR A 157 -0.71 6.34 -14.83
N LYS A 158 0.30 5.90 -14.06
CA LYS A 158 1.71 5.96 -14.47
C LYS A 158 2.57 4.94 -13.73
N THR A 159 3.52 4.37 -14.46
CA THR A 159 4.60 3.54 -13.94
C THR A 159 5.86 4.38 -13.74
N TYR A 160 6.54 4.18 -12.61
CA TYR A 160 7.82 4.79 -12.27
C TYR A 160 8.89 3.70 -12.14
N GLU A 161 10.16 4.04 -12.40
CA GLU A 161 11.32 3.15 -12.34
C GLU A 161 12.40 3.68 -11.37
#